data_AF-A0A2W6DYY1-F1
#
_entry.id   AF-A0A2W6DYY1-F1
#
_cell.length_a   1.000
_cell.length_b   1.000
_cell.length_c   1.000
_cell.angle_alpha   90.00
_cell.angle_beta   90.00
_cell.angle_gamma   90.00
#
_symmetry.space_group_name_H-M   'P 1'
#
loop_
_entity.id
_entity.type
_entity.pdbx_description
1 polymer ?
#
loop_
_entity_poly.entity_id
_entity_poly.type
_entity_poly.pdbx_seq_one_letter_code
_entity_poly.pdbx_strand_id
1 'polypeptide(L)'
;MVRWLDPHQLVDTAVRVLVSGLFSAYADNRESQEREPAKVPDRSGEADLWLDYVADVGDGWNSTYTVARLLATEGLKLDWDGETHVTERGRILVMGGDQVYPVPNAAEYENRMLGPYRAALPCAAGEAPDLFAIPGSHDWYDGLVNFT
;
A
#
# COMPACT_ATOMS: atom_id res chain seq x y z
N MET A 1 -5.27 -3.26 -12.76
CA MET A 1 -4.32 -4.36 -12.97
C MET A 1 -3.32 -3.98 -14.04
N VAL A 2 -2.04 -4.17 -13.77
CA VAL A 2 -0.95 -3.86 -14.70
C VAL A 2 -0.96 -4.85 -15.86
N ARG A 3 -0.81 -4.32 -17.07
CA ARG A 3 -0.73 -5.11 -18.30
C ARG A 3 0.74 -5.35 -18.65
N TRP A 4 1.41 -6.19 -17.87
CA TRP A 4 2.86 -6.44 -17.95
C TRP A 4 3.36 -6.83 -19.35
N LEU A 5 2.52 -7.48 -20.17
CA LEU A 5 2.86 -7.94 -21.51
C LEU A 5 2.37 -7.00 -22.63
N ASP A 6 1.79 -5.84 -22.30
CA ASP A 6 1.40 -4.84 -23.31
C ASP A 6 2.63 -4.05 -23.77
N PRO A 7 2.99 -4.09 -25.07
CA PRO A 7 4.13 -3.34 -25.61
C PRO A 7 4.06 -1.84 -25.33
N HIS A 8 2.87 -1.25 -25.32
CA HIS A 8 2.70 0.17 -25.02
C HIS A 8 3.02 0.47 -23.55
N GLN A 9 2.59 -0.40 -22.63
CA GLN A 9 2.92 -0.28 -21.21
C GLN A 9 4.43 -0.38 -20.99
N LEU A 10 5.10 -1.29 -21.68
CA LEU A 10 6.55 -1.47 -21.57
C LEU A 10 7.32 -0.23 -22.04
N VAL A 11 6.95 0.33 -23.19
CA VAL A 11 7.59 1.54 -23.71
C VAL A 11 7.33 2.76 -22.81
N ASP A 12 6.09 2.98 -22.37
CA ASP A 12 5.75 4.08 -21.45
C ASP A 12 6.50 3.96 -20.12
N THR A 13 6.56 2.75 -19.56
CA THR A 13 7.32 2.46 -18.34
C THR A 13 8.80 2.75 -18.54
N ALA A 14 9.41 2.29 -19.64
CA ALA A 14 10.82 2.54 -19.92
C ALA A 14 11.14 4.04 -20.03
N VAL A 15 10.31 4.82 -20.74
CA VAL A 15 10.47 6.27 -20.86
C VAL A 15 10.36 6.94 -19.49
N ARG A 16 9.36 6.57 -18.70
CA ARG A 16 9.17 7.14 -17.35
C ARG A 16 10.33 6.82 -16.43
N VAL A 17 10.78 5.56 -16.38
CA VAL A 17 11.93 5.15 -15.56
C VAL A 17 13.20 5.92 -15.95
N LEU A 18 13.45 6.15 -17.24
CA LEU A 18 14.58 6.96 -17.71
C LEU A 18 14.48 8.43 -17.26
N VAL A 19 13.30 9.05 -17.41
CA VAL A 19 13.06 10.43 -16.96
C VAL A 19 13.19 10.52 -15.43
N SER A 20 12.58 9.59 -14.71
CA SER A 20 12.67 9.48 -13.25
C SER A 20 14.12 9.32 -12.80
N GLY A 21 14.93 8.50 -13.46
CA GLY A 21 16.36 8.37 -13.14
C GLY A 21 17.13 9.69 -13.28
N LEU A 22 16.76 10.57 -14.21
CA LEU A 22 17.38 11.88 -14.39
C LEU A 22 16.94 12.89 -13.32
N PHE A 23 15.67 12.87 -12.90
CA PHE A 23 15.10 13.87 -11.98
C PHE A 23 15.07 13.44 -10.51
N SER A 24 14.96 12.15 -10.21
CA SER A 24 14.95 11.60 -8.85
C SER A 24 16.24 11.95 -8.08
N ALA A 25 17.36 12.11 -8.80
CA ALA A 25 18.62 12.57 -8.22
C ALA A 25 18.59 14.03 -7.69
N TYR A 26 17.57 14.83 -8.05
CA TYR A 26 17.49 16.26 -7.71
C TYR A 26 16.29 16.64 -6.85
N ALA A 27 15.30 15.76 -6.69
CA ALA A 27 14.04 16.05 -6.01
C ALA A 27 13.70 14.94 -4.99
N ASP A 28 14.59 14.75 -4.01
CA ASP A 28 14.39 13.80 -2.92
C ASP A 28 13.52 14.42 -1.83
N ASN A 29 12.25 14.02 -1.74
CA ASN A 29 11.33 14.54 -0.73
C ASN A 29 11.65 14.09 0.70
N ARG A 30 12.60 13.17 0.92
CA ARG A 30 13.00 12.78 2.29
C ARG A 30 13.51 13.93 3.12
N GLU A 31 14.26 14.87 2.52
CA GLU A 31 14.77 16.04 3.23
C GLU A 31 13.63 16.94 3.73
N SER A 32 12.51 16.97 3.01
CA SER A 32 11.29 17.66 3.43
C SER A 32 10.55 16.86 4.50
N GLN A 33 10.40 15.54 4.34
CA GLN A 33 9.74 14.67 5.30
C GLN A 33 10.44 14.63 6.66
N GLU A 34 11.78 14.71 6.71
CA GLU A 34 12.54 14.77 7.97
C GLU A 34 12.09 15.94 8.86
N ARG A 35 11.62 17.02 8.26
CA ARG A 35 11.18 18.23 8.97
C ARG A 35 9.75 18.13 9.49
N GLU A 36 8.97 17.18 8.99
CA GLU A 36 7.60 16.94 9.44
C GLU A 36 7.61 16.01 10.66
N PRO A 37 7.11 16.45 11.82
CA PRO A 37 7.10 15.62 13.02
C PRO A 37 6.21 14.40 12.81
N ALA A 38 6.76 13.21 13.03
CA ALA A 38 6.01 11.97 12.93
C ALA A 38 4.88 11.94 13.96
N LYS A 39 3.66 11.63 13.50
CA LYS A 39 2.54 11.32 14.39
C LYS A 39 2.76 9.91 14.94
N VAL A 40 2.81 9.79 16.26
CA VAL A 40 2.97 8.51 16.96
C VAL A 40 1.67 8.22 17.71
N PRO A 41 0.75 7.43 17.14
CA PRO A 41 -0.43 7.01 17.86
C PRO A 41 -0.04 6.06 19.00
N ASP A 42 -0.58 6.31 20.19
CA ASP A 42 -0.37 5.49 21.37
C ASP A 42 -1.52 4.47 21.49
N ARG A 43 -1.16 3.20 21.51
CA ARG A 43 -2.07 2.05 21.65
C ARG A 43 -1.77 1.22 22.90
N SER A 44 -0.90 1.71 23.79
CA SER A 44 -0.43 0.97 24.98
C SER A 44 -1.52 0.68 26.03
N GLY A 45 -2.68 1.32 25.92
CA GLY A 45 -3.85 1.06 26.77
C GLY A 45 -4.70 -0.14 26.35
N GLU A 46 -4.45 -0.74 25.18
CA GLU A 46 -5.18 -1.92 24.70
C GLU A 46 -4.56 -3.20 25.25
N ALA A 47 -5.38 -4.20 25.60
CA ALA A 47 -4.90 -5.47 26.15
C ALA A 47 -4.18 -6.32 25.08
N ASP A 48 -4.70 -6.29 23.85
CA ASP A 48 -4.21 -7.00 22.68
C ASP A 48 -4.18 -6.05 21.48
N LEU A 49 -3.21 -6.22 20.59
CA LEU A 49 -3.07 -5.44 19.36
C LEU A 49 -2.90 -6.37 18.16
N TRP A 50 -3.85 -6.31 17.21
CA TRP A 50 -3.75 -6.98 15.92
C TRP A 50 -3.18 -6.03 14.87
N LEU A 51 -2.15 -6.49 14.16
CA LEU A 51 -1.49 -5.76 13.08
C LEU A 51 -1.51 -6.61 11.82
N ASP A 52 -2.01 -6.00 10.74
CA ASP A 52 -1.93 -6.55 9.40
C ASP A 52 -0.71 -5.98 8.66
N TYR A 53 -0.06 -6.83 7.86
CA TYR A 53 1.08 -6.43 7.03
C TYR A 53 0.88 -6.91 5.60
N VAL A 54 1.20 -6.05 4.64
CA VAL A 54 1.13 -6.37 3.21
C VAL A 54 2.23 -5.62 2.45
N ALA A 55 2.75 -6.17 1.37
CA ALA A 55 3.71 -5.51 0.48
C ALA A 55 3.48 -5.98 -0.97
N ASP A 56 4.06 -5.27 -1.94
CA ASP A 56 4.08 -5.69 -3.35
C ASP A 56 2.67 -5.87 -3.94
N VAL A 57 1.75 -4.97 -3.57
CA VAL A 57 0.34 -4.98 -4.00
C VAL A 57 0.04 -3.98 -5.13
N GLY A 58 1.08 -3.54 -5.84
CA GLY A 58 1.00 -2.46 -6.83
C GLY A 58 0.27 -2.77 -8.13
N ASP A 59 -0.13 -4.02 -8.37
CA ASP A 59 -0.79 -4.40 -9.63
C ASP A 59 -2.14 -3.69 -9.85
N GLY A 60 -2.91 -3.50 -8.78
CA GLY A 60 -4.22 -2.85 -8.78
C GLY A 60 -5.38 -3.73 -9.25
N TRP A 61 -6.59 -3.36 -8.85
CA TRP A 61 -7.84 -4.10 -9.06
C TRP A 61 -7.76 -5.56 -8.66
N ASN A 62 -8.02 -6.53 -9.53
CA ASN A 62 -8.38 -7.90 -9.12
C ASN A 62 -7.43 -8.53 -8.09
N SER A 63 -6.11 -8.48 -8.31
CA SER A 63 -5.12 -9.03 -7.38
C SER A 63 -5.09 -8.25 -6.07
N THR A 64 -4.91 -6.92 -6.14
CA THR A 64 -4.87 -6.04 -4.96
C THR A 64 -6.17 -6.06 -4.16
N TYR A 65 -7.32 -6.05 -4.83
CA TYR A 65 -8.65 -6.12 -4.23
C TYR A 65 -8.89 -7.45 -3.53
N THR A 66 -8.38 -8.56 -4.08
CA THR A 66 -8.48 -9.87 -3.40
C THR A 66 -7.78 -9.81 -2.04
N VAL A 67 -6.57 -9.25 -1.99
CA VAL A 67 -5.84 -9.07 -0.73
C VAL A 67 -6.55 -8.07 0.18
N ALA A 68 -6.95 -6.92 -0.35
CA ALA A 68 -7.68 -5.90 0.41
C ALA A 68 -8.98 -6.44 1.00
N ARG A 69 -9.69 -7.34 0.29
CA ARG A 69 -10.92 -7.96 0.78
C ARG A 69 -10.68 -8.91 1.93
N LEU A 70 -9.57 -9.65 1.93
CA LEU A 70 -9.17 -10.50 3.05
C LEU A 70 -8.86 -9.63 4.28
N LEU A 71 -8.05 -8.58 4.10
CA LEU A 71 -7.72 -7.60 5.14
C LEU A 71 -8.96 -6.90 5.70
N ALA A 72 -9.97 -6.63 4.88
CA ALA A 72 -11.21 -5.99 5.32
C ALA A 72 -12.12 -6.92 6.16
N THR A 73 -11.90 -8.24 6.13
CA THR A 73 -12.75 -9.21 6.85
C THR A 73 -12.50 -9.13 8.35
N GLU A 74 -13.56 -9.09 9.16
CA GLU A 74 -13.45 -8.93 10.63
C GLU A 74 -12.63 -10.02 11.32
N GLY A 75 -12.62 -11.22 10.75
CA GLY A 75 -11.75 -12.30 11.18
C GLY A 75 -11.68 -13.41 10.14
N LEU A 76 -10.53 -14.06 10.05
CA LEU A 76 -10.32 -15.19 9.15
C LEU A 76 -10.26 -16.48 9.97
N LYS A 77 -10.86 -17.55 9.43
CA LYS A 77 -10.72 -18.90 9.98
C LYS A 77 -9.72 -19.65 9.12
N LEU A 78 -8.62 -20.06 9.72
CA LEU A 78 -7.50 -20.70 9.05
C LEU A 78 -7.28 -22.08 9.65
N ASP A 79 -7.36 -23.11 8.82
CA ASP A 79 -7.06 -24.47 9.26
C ASP A 79 -5.56 -24.73 9.08
N TRP A 80 -4.87 -25.00 10.18
CA TRP A 80 -3.43 -25.28 10.22
C TRP A 80 -3.13 -26.36 11.26
N ASP A 81 -2.31 -27.34 10.90
CA ASP A 81 -1.92 -28.46 11.77
C ASP A 81 -3.11 -29.22 12.41
N GLY A 82 -4.24 -29.32 11.70
CA GLY A 82 -5.45 -29.97 12.19
C GLY A 82 -6.29 -29.15 13.18
N GLU A 83 -5.90 -27.90 13.45
CA GLU A 83 -6.62 -26.96 14.30
C GLU A 83 -7.15 -25.76 13.48
N THR A 84 -8.30 -25.22 13.89
CA THR A 84 -8.84 -23.99 13.29
C THR A 84 -8.41 -22.78 14.13
N HIS A 85 -7.60 -21.91 13.55
CA HIS A 85 -7.21 -20.63 14.13
C HIS A 85 -8.14 -19.52 13.65
N VAL A 86 -8.56 -18.65 14.56
CA VAL A 86 -9.36 -17.47 14.24
C VAL A 86 -8.49 -16.24 14.43
N THR A 87 -8.38 -15.42 13.39
CA THR A 87 -7.70 -14.11 13.45
C THR A 87 -8.72 -12.99 13.62
N GLU A 88 -8.24 -11.83 14.06
CA GLU A 88 -9.01 -10.58 14.01
C GLU A 88 -8.40 -9.65 12.95
N ARG A 89 -9.24 -8.80 12.37
CA ARG A 89 -8.78 -7.69 11.52
C ARG A 89 -7.85 -6.78 12.31
N GLY A 90 -6.72 -6.42 11.73
CA GLY A 90 -5.78 -5.49 12.33
C GLY A 90 -6.41 -4.12 12.61
N ARG A 91 -6.04 -3.53 13.75
CA ARG A 91 -6.26 -2.10 14.03
C ARG A 91 -5.25 -1.22 13.30
N ILE A 92 -4.12 -1.82 12.91
CA ILE A 92 -3.05 -1.21 12.14
C ILE A 92 -2.84 -2.04 10.88
N LEU A 93 -2.75 -1.38 9.74
CA LEU A 93 -2.27 -1.95 8.48
C LEU A 93 -0.96 -1.30 8.10
N VAL A 94 0.09 -2.11 7.98
CA VAL A 94 1.39 -1.67 7.45
C VAL A 94 1.54 -2.13 6.00
N MET A 95 1.75 -1.19 5.10
CA MET A 95 2.12 -1.44 3.70
C MET A 95 3.63 -1.29 3.53
N GLY A 96 4.32 -2.40 3.30
CA GLY A 96 5.78 -2.49 3.29
C GLY A 96 6.52 -2.04 2.03
N GLY A 97 5.82 -1.46 1.06
CA GLY A 97 6.42 -0.97 -0.19
C GLY A 97 5.71 -1.47 -1.43
N ASP A 98 6.05 -0.82 -2.54
CA ASP A 98 5.59 -1.12 -3.88
C ASP A 98 4.06 -1.11 -3.96
N GLN A 99 3.48 0.00 -3.49
CA GLN A 99 2.04 0.21 -3.48
C GLN A 99 1.49 0.44 -4.90
N VAL A 100 2.34 0.84 -5.86
CA VAL A 100 1.95 1.09 -7.24
C VAL A 100 2.98 0.57 -8.25
N TYR A 101 2.55 -0.37 -9.09
CA TYR A 101 3.33 -0.83 -10.25
C TYR A 101 2.75 -0.29 -11.56
N PRO A 102 3.55 -0.20 -12.64
CA PRO A 102 5.02 -0.30 -12.62
C PRO A 102 5.67 1.05 -12.30
N VAL A 103 4.96 2.15 -12.50
CA VAL A 103 5.43 3.50 -12.19
C VAL A 103 4.31 4.26 -11.45
N PRO A 104 4.62 4.91 -10.33
CA PRO A 104 3.69 5.69 -9.53
C PRO A 104 3.33 7.01 -10.20
N ASN A 105 2.09 7.44 -9.93
CA ASN A 105 1.64 8.82 -9.99
C ASN A 105 0.34 8.91 -9.19
N ALA A 106 -0.15 10.13 -8.93
CA ALA A 106 -1.35 10.34 -8.12
C ALA A 106 -2.58 9.57 -8.62
N ALA A 107 -2.80 9.50 -9.94
CA ALA A 107 -3.92 8.76 -10.51
C ALA A 107 -3.75 7.24 -10.33
N GLU A 108 -2.53 6.73 -10.38
CA GLU A 108 -2.26 5.31 -10.17
C GLU A 108 -2.28 4.91 -8.69
N TYR A 109 -1.93 5.79 -7.76
CA TYR A 109 -2.23 5.56 -6.34
C TYR A 109 -3.74 5.45 -6.11
N GLU A 110 -4.52 6.35 -6.70
CA GLU A 110 -5.98 6.28 -6.59
C GLU A 110 -6.53 4.99 -7.22
N ASN A 111 -6.10 4.64 -8.43
CA ASN A 111 -6.67 3.52 -9.17
C ASN A 111 -6.15 2.14 -8.71
N ARG A 112 -4.88 2.05 -8.29
CA ARG A 112 -4.21 0.77 -8.00
C ARG A 112 -4.12 0.47 -6.51
N MET A 113 -4.08 1.48 -5.65
CA MET A 113 -4.02 1.31 -4.20
C MET A 113 -5.32 1.74 -3.53
N LEU A 114 -5.67 3.04 -3.53
CA LEU A 114 -6.76 3.56 -2.70
C LEU A 114 -8.13 3.01 -3.12
N GLY A 115 -8.42 2.94 -4.42
CA GLY A 115 -9.67 2.45 -4.99
C GLY A 115 -10.00 1.02 -4.56
N PRO A 116 -9.11 0.03 -4.77
CA PRO A 116 -9.31 -1.34 -4.29
C PRO A 116 -9.57 -1.44 -2.78
N TYR A 117 -8.83 -0.70 -1.95
CA TYR A 117 -8.99 -0.75 -0.50
C TYR A 117 -10.29 -0.08 -0.03
N ARG A 118 -10.66 1.06 -0.63
CA ARG A 118 -11.97 1.71 -0.39
C ARG A 118 -13.14 0.83 -0.84
N ALA A 119 -12.97 0.08 -1.94
CA ALA A 119 -13.99 -0.86 -2.39
C ALA A 119 -14.12 -2.07 -1.43
N ALA A 120 -13.00 -2.51 -0.84
CA ALA A 120 -12.98 -3.65 0.08
C ALA A 120 -13.55 -3.31 1.47
N LEU A 121 -13.31 -2.09 1.96
CA LEU A 121 -13.83 -1.57 3.23
C LEU A 121 -14.43 -0.17 3.03
N PRO A 122 -15.62 -0.05 2.42
CA PRO A 122 -16.24 1.25 2.11
C PRO A 122 -16.75 1.97 3.37
N CYS A 123 -17.07 1.20 4.41
CA CYS A 123 -17.47 1.70 5.72
C CYS A 123 -16.94 0.75 6.79
N ALA A 124 -16.25 1.29 7.79
CA ALA A 124 -15.88 0.53 8.98
C ALA A 124 -16.99 0.67 10.02
N ALA A 125 -17.49 -0.44 10.54
CA ALA A 125 -18.35 -0.41 11.72
C ALA A 125 -17.49 -0.04 12.94
N GLY A 126 -17.47 1.24 13.30
CA GLY A 126 -16.62 1.80 14.35
C GLY A 126 -15.38 2.50 13.81
N GLU A 127 -14.26 2.40 14.51
CA GLU A 127 -13.01 3.03 14.09
C GLU A 127 -12.34 2.24 12.96
N ALA A 128 -12.01 2.93 11.87
CA ALA A 128 -11.27 2.35 10.76
C ALA A 128 -9.82 2.03 11.17
N PRO A 129 -9.19 1.00 10.59
CA PRO A 129 -7.77 0.74 10.83
C PRO A 129 -6.89 1.91 10.39
N ASP A 130 -5.85 2.19 11.16
CA ASP A 130 -4.81 3.13 10.77
C ASP A 130 -3.90 2.49 9.71
N LEU A 131 -3.64 3.21 8.63
CA LEU A 131 -2.77 2.75 7.55
C LEU A 131 -1.42 3.48 7.59
N PHE A 132 -0.34 2.72 7.64
CA PHE A 132 1.02 3.20 7.51
C PHE A 132 1.63 2.64 6.23
N ALA A 133 2.14 3.51 5.37
CA ALA A 133 2.79 3.11 4.13
C ALA A 133 4.28 3.45 4.19
N ILE A 134 5.11 2.47 3.84
CA ILE A 134 6.55 2.62 3.65
C ILE A 134 6.78 2.56 2.14
N PRO A 135 7.52 3.50 1.52
CA PRO A 135 7.78 3.45 0.09
C PRO A 135 8.74 2.32 -0.28
N GLY A 136 8.40 1.57 -1.33
CA GLY A 136 9.24 0.58 -1.98
C GLY A 136 9.94 1.13 -3.23
N SER A 137 10.69 0.25 -3.91
CA SER A 137 11.53 0.60 -5.07
C SER A 137 10.76 1.24 -6.22
N HIS A 138 9.53 0.80 -6.48
CA HIS A 138 8.70 1.34 -7.55
C HIS A 138 8.14 2.72 -7.18
N ASP A 139 7.85 2.95 -5.91
CA ASP A 139 7.31 4.21 -5.43
C ASP A 139 8.32 5.37 -5.55
N TRP A 140 9.63 5.07 -5.58
CA TRP A 140 10.70 6.06 -5.77
C TRP A 140 10.67 6.79 -7.10
N TYR A 141 10.05 6.23 -8.13
CA TYR A 141 10.13 6.81 -9.48
C TYR A 141 9.42 8.16 -9.61
N ASP A 142 8.56 8.56 -8.68
CA ASP A 142 7.99 9.92 -8.66
C ASP A 142 8.70 10.87 -7.68
N GLY A 143 9.82 10.46 -7.08
CA GLY A 143 10.54 11.22 -6.06
C GLY A 143 9.84 11.22 -4.69
N LEU A 144 8.92 10.27 -4.44
CA LEU A 144 8.10 10.18 -3.23
C LEU A 144 7.11 11.35 -3.04
N VAL A 145 6.75 12.04 -4.12
CA VAL A 145 5.81 13.18 -4.05
C VAL A 145 4.45 12.75 -3.50
N ASN A 146 4.02 11.52 -3.75
CA ASN A 146 2.74 10.99 -3.24
C ASN A 146 2.79 10.53 -1.76
N PHE A 147 3.95 10.66 -1.09
CA PHE A 147 4.13 10.41 0.35
C PHE A 147 4.26 11.70 1.18
N THR A 148 4.15 12.86 0.54
CA THR A 148 4.20 14.21 1.15
C THR A 148 2.88 14.93 0.96
#